data_AF-A0A9E5GD02-F1
#
_entry.id   AF-A0A9E5GD02-F1
#
_cell.length_a   1.000
_cell.length_b   1.000
_cell.length_c   1.000
_cell.angle_alpha   90.00
_cell.angle_beta   90.00
_cell.angle_gamma   90.00
#
_symmetry.space_group_name_H-M   'P 1'
#
loop_
_entity.id
_entity.type
_entity.pdbx_description
1 polymer ?
#
loop_
_entity_poly.entity_id
_entity_poly.type
_entity_poly.pdbx_seq_one_letter_code
_entity_poly.pdbx_strand_id
1 'polypeptide(L)'
;MTISLLSCCLEEGNLNYPLGALCIQSALAQAFSKPDIVSRHHAYTLADDPLLAAQEVKRVNADVLGVSVYLWNRTWIEQFAVALKKEAP
;
A
#
# COMPACT_ATOMS: atom_id res chain seq x y z
N MET A 1 2.78 -16.50 3.55
CA MET A 1 3.05 -15.11 3.99
C MET A 1 2.24 -14.15 3.15
N THR A 2 1.66 -13.12 3.75
CA THR A 2 0.88 -12.09 3.07
C THR A 2 1.64 -10.78 3.05
N ILE A 3 1.87 -10.22 1.86
CA ILE A 3 2.51 -8.93 1.67
C ILE A 3 1.48 -7.95 1.13
N SER A 4 1.24 -6.86 1.84
CA SER A 4 0.48 -5.72 1.31
C SER A 4 1.46 -4.68 0.76
N LEU A 5 1.13 -4.13 -0.40
CA LEU A 5 1.82 -2.99 -0.99
C LEU A 5 0.83 -1.83 -1.02
N LEU A 6 1.22 -0.67 -0.50
CA LEU A 6 0.41 0.53 -0.52
C LEU A 6 1.03 1.58 -1.41
N SER A 7 0.21 2.25 -2.22
CA SER A 7 0.61 3.45 -2.97
C SER A 7 -0.44 4.54 -2.79
N CYS A 8 0.02 5.78 -2.67
CA CYS A 8 -0.83 6.97 -2.68
C CYS A 8 -0.40 7.88 -3.83
N CYS A 9 -1.24 8.05 -4.83
CA CYS A 9 -0.99 8.89 -5.99
C CYS A 9 -1.55 10.30 -5.78
N LEU A 10 -1.17 11.26 -6.63
CA LEU A 10 -1.70 12.63 -6.55
C LEU A 10 -3.23 12.65 -6.77
N GLU A 11 -3.67 11.96 -7.82
CA GLU A 11 -5.04 11.89 -8.30
C GLU A 11 -5.23 10.60 -9.11
N GLU A 12 -6.48 10.25 -9.40
CA GLU A 12 -6.77 9.18 -10.36
C GLU A 12 -6.38 9.62 -11.77
N GLY A 13 -5.54 8.84 -12.43
CA GLY A 13 -5.16 9.11 -13.81
C GLY A 13 -4.11 8.14 -14.32
N ASN A 14 -4.12 7.89 -15.63
CA ASN A 14 -3.21 6.93 -16.27
C ASN A 14 -1.72 7.31 -16.09
N LEU A 15 -1.41 8.61 -15.95
CA LEU A 15 -0.05 9.11 -15.75
C LEU A 15 0.39 9.06 -14.28
N ASN A 16 -0.55 9.03 -13.35
CA ASN A 16 -0.31 8.92 -11.92
C ASN A 16 -0.40 7.47 -11.44
N TYR A 17 -0.46 6.51 -12.36
CA TYR A 17 -0.64 5.10 -12.05
C TYR A 17 0.59 4.57 -11.27
N PRO A 18 0.40 3.80 -10.17
CA PRO A 18 1.48 3.39 -9.27
C PRO A 18 2.33 2.23 -9.83
N LEU A 19 2.95 2.45 -10.98
CA LEU A 19 3.72 1.44 -11.72
C LEU A 19 4.81 0.79 -10.86
N GLY A 20 5.47 1.55 -9.99
CA GLY A 20 6.49 1.00 -9.09
C GLY A 20 5.96 -0.09 -8.16
N ALA A 21 4.80 0.12 -7.54
CA ALA A 21 4.17 -0.87 -6.66
C ALA A 21 3.72 -2.12 -7.44
N LEU A 22 3.20 -1.92 -8.65
CA LEU A 22 2.74 -3.01 -9.52
C LEU A 22 3.90 -3.84 -10.08
N CYS A 23 5.03 -3.21 -10.41
CA CYS A 23 6.25 -3.93 -10.78
C CYS A 23 6.72 -4.84 -9.65
N ILE A 24 6.71 -4.36 -8.40
CA ILE A 24 7.05 -5.18 -7.22
C ILE A 24 6.04 -6.32 -7.05
N GLN A 25 4.74 -6.04 -7.16
CA GLN A 25 3.70 -7.07 -7.06
C GLN A 25 3.89 -8.18 -8.11
N SER A 26 4.19 -7.78 -9.34
CA SER A 26 4.41 -8.69 -10.47
C SER A 26 5.67 -9.52 -10.29
N ALA A 27 6.76 -8.90 -9.81
CA ALA A 27 8.00 -9.61 -9.49
C ALA A 27 7.79 -10.65 -8.38
N LEU A 28 7.02 -10.32 -7.33
CA LEU A 28 6.66 -11.28 -6.27
C LEU A 28 5.86 -12.46 -6.83
N ALA A 29 4.89 -12.20 -7.71
CA ALA A 29 4.09 -13.24 -8.34
C ALA A 29 4.90 -14.14 -9.28
N GLN A 30 5.97 -13.62 -9.89
CA GLN A 30 6.86 -14.39 -10.75
C GLN A 30 7.89 -15.20 -9.95
N ALA A 31 8.44 -14.63 -8.87
CA ALA A 31 9.50 -15.25 -8.07
C ALA A 31 8.96 -16.31 -7.10
N PHE A 32 7.69 -16.23 -6.69
CA PHE A 32 7.10 -17.09 -5.67
C PHE A 32 5.76 -17.66 -6.13
N SER A 33 5.52 -18.92 -5.78
CA SER A 33 4.23 -19.57 -6.04
C SER A 33 3.25 -19.31 -4.90
N LYS A 34 1.95 -19.39 -5.20
CA LYS A 34 0.93 -19.51 -4.14
C LYS A 34 0.99 -20.93 -3.57
N PRO A 35 0.85 -21.13 -2.24
CA PRO A 35 0.46 -20.13 -1.24
C PRO A 35 1.63 -19.46 -0.49
N ASP A 36 2.88 -19.70 -0.90
CA ASP A 36 4.08 -19.25 -0.15
C ASP A 36 4.05 -17.73 0.09
N ILE A 37 3.77 -16.96 -0.96
CA ILE A 37 3.55 -15.52 -0.89
C ILE A 37 2.23 -15.14 -1.57
N VAL A 38 1.42 -14.36 -0.86
CA VAL A 38 0.22 -13.70 -1.38
C VAL A 38 0.44 -12.20 -1.30
N SER A 39 0.57 -11.54 -2.45
CA SER A 39 0.70 -10.09 -2.54
C SER A 39 -0.64 -9.41 -2.85
N ARG A 40 -0.95 -8.31 -2.17
CA ARG A 40 -2.10 -7.44 -2.44
C ARG A 40 -1.64 -6.00 -2.59
N HIS A 41 -2.22 -5.26 -3.52
CA HIS A 41 -1.92 -3.85 -3.74
C HIS A 41 -3.12 -2.99 -3.33
N HIS A 42 -2.87 -1.99 -2.51
CA HIS A 42 -3.82 -0.98 -2.04
C HIS A 42 -3.46 0.35 -2.70
N ALA A 43 -4.31 0.79 -3.63
CA ALA A 43 -4.14 2.03 -4.37
C ALA A 43 -5.05 3.11 -3.79
N TYR A 44 -4.44 4.21 -3.36
CA TYR A 44 -5.12 5.40 -2.86
C TYR A 44 -4.64 6.63 -3.64
N THR A 45 -5.32 7.74 -3.43
CA THR A 45 -5.00 9.07 -3.92
C THR A 45 -4.92 10.07 -2.77
N LEU A 46 -4.41 11.28 -3.01
CA LEU A 46 -4.40 12.34 -1.99
C LEU A 46 -5.80 12.82 -1.60
N ALA A 47 -6.84 12.49 -2.38
CA ALA A 47 -8.22 12.79 -2.03
C ALA A 47 -8.80 11.82 -0.98
N ASP A 48 -8.18 10.64 -0.83
CA ASP A 48 -8.62 9.64 0.13
C ASP A 48 -8.18 10.00 1.55
N ASP A 49 -8.97 9.60 2.55
CA ASP A 49 -8.63 9.80 3.96
C ASP A 49 -7.58 8.78 4.43
N PRO A 50 -6.37 9.21 4.84
CA PRO A 50 -5.32 8.30 5.31
C PRO A 50 -5.73 7.50 6.56
N LEU A 51 -6.66 7.98 7.37
CA LEU A 51 -7.13 7.29 8.57
C LEU A 51 -8.06 6.13 8.19
N LEU A 52 -8.95 6.34 7.23
CA LEU A 52 -9.81 5.27 6.70
C LEU A 52 -8.98 4.21 5.98
N ALA A 53 -8.01 4.64 5.17
CA ALA A 53 -7.07 3.72 4.52
C ALA A 53 -6.32 2.84 5.52
N ALA A 54 -5.88 3.41 6.66
CA ALA A 54 -5.23 2.64 7.72
C ALA A 54 -6.15 1.55 8.30
N GLN A 55 -7.43 1.87 8.52
CA GLN A 55 -8.41 0.90 9.01
C GLN A 55 -8.67 -0.23 8.00
N GLU A 56 -8.74 0.10 6.70
CA GLU A 56 -8.93 -0.89 5.64
C GLU A 56 -7.72 -1.83 5.54
N VAL A 57 -6.50 -1.28 5.50
CA VAL A 57 -5.27 -2.07 5.42
C VAL A 57 -5.10 -2.96 6.65
N LYS A 58 -5.46 -2.48 7.86
CA LYS A 58 -5.45 -3.30 9.08
C LYS A 58 -6.30 -4.57 8.93
N ARG A 59 -7.49 -4.48 8.33
CA ARG A 59 -8.41 -5.62 8.16
C ARG A 59 -7.82 -6.73 7.30
N VAL A 60 -6.84 -6.41 6.46
CA VAL A 60 -6.17 -7.39 5.59
C VAL A 60 -5.20 -8.27 6.38
N ASN A 61 -4.76 -7.83 7.56
CA ASN A 61 -3.87 -8.55 8.48
C ASN A 61 -2.64 -9.15 7.77
N ALA A 62 -1.92 -8.30 7.02
CA ALA A 62 -0.72 -8.73 6.29
C ALA A 62 0.49 -8.86 7.23
N ASP A 63 1.38 -9.81 6.92
CA ASP A 63 2.63 -10.02 7.68
C ASP A 63 3.62 -8.88 7.43
N VAL A 64 3.61 -8.32 6.21
CA VAL A 64 4.46 -7.20 5.81
C VAL A 64 3.65 -6.19 5.02
N LEU A 65 3.85 -4.90 5.32
CA LEU A 65 3.32 -3.78 4.56
C LEU A 65 4.48 -2.99 3.93
N GLY A 66 4.58 -3.02 2.61
CA GLY A 66 5.44 -2.13 1.84
C GLY A 66 4.69 -0.84 1.49
N VAL A 67 5.33 0.31 1.69
CA VAL A 67 4.72 1.63 1.43
C VAL A 67 5.51 2.36 0.35
N SER A 68 4.83 2.74 -0.73
CA SER A 68 5.41 3.52 -1.83
C SER A 68 5.35 5.00 -1.51
N VAL A 69 6.46 5.54 -1.01
CA VAL A 69 6.60 6.95 -0.64
C VAL A 69 7.20 7.75 -1.79
N TYR A 70 6.61 8.90 -2.06
CA TYR A 70 7.07 9.88 -3.04
C TYR A 70 7.00 11.29 -2.44
N LEU A 71 7.62 12.27 -3.10
CA LEU A 71 7.71 13.65 -2.62
C LEU A 71 6.34 14.22 -2.20
N TRP A 72 5.31 14.00 -3.02
CA TRP A 72 4.00 14.63 -2.84
C TRP A 72 3.06 13.89 -1.89
N ASN A 73 3.30 12.61 -1.60
CA ASN A 73 2.42 11.79 -0.76
C ASN A 73 2.93 11.63 0.69
N ARG A 74 4.08 12.25 1.01
CA ARG A 74 4.75 12.05 2.30
C ARG A 74 3.84 12.33 3.50
N THR A 75 3.19 13.49 3.54
CA THR A 75 2.31 13.86 4.66
C THR A 75 1.13 12.89 4.79
N TRP A 76 0.57 12.45 3.67
CA TRP A 76 -0.49 11.45 3.65
C TRP A 76 -0.01 10.13 4.24
N ILE A 77 1.16 9.65 3.81
CA ILE A 77 1.77 8.41 4.32
C ILE A 77 2.10 8.52 5.81
N GLU A 78 2.60 9.66 6.27
CA GLU A 78 2.91 9.88 7.69
C GLU A 78 1.63 9.79 8.55
N GLN A 79 0.53 10.40 8.11
CA GLN A 79 -0.76 10.29 8.79
C GLN A 79 -1.30 8.85 8.80
N PHE A 80 -1.23 8.18 7.64
CA PHE A 80 -1.61 6.77 7.49
C PHE A 80 -0.80 5.88 8.45
N ALA A 81 0.53 6.04 8.48
CA ALA A 81 1.41 5.21 9.30
C ALA A 81 1.19 5.43 10.81
N VAL A 82 0.93 6.67 11.23
CA VAL A 82 0.58 6.99 12.62
C VAL A 82 -0.76 6.36 13.00
N ALA A 83 -1.77 6.46 12.13
CA ALA A 83 -3.07 5.84 12.36
C ALA A 83 -2.97 4.31 12.42
N LEU A 84 -2.25 3.69 11.49
CA LEU A 84 -2.07 2.24 11.44
C LEU A 84 -1.36 1.70 12.69
N LYS A 85 -0.30 2.37 13.17
CA LYS A 85 0.41 1.97 14.41
C LYS A 85 -0.45 2.05 15.66
N LYS A 86 -1.38 3.00 15.73
CA LYS A 86 -2.33 3.06 16.86
C LYS A 86 -3.28 1.88 16.87
N GLU A 87 -3.65 1.42 15.68
CA GLU A 87 -4.59 0.33 15.48
C GLU A 87 -3.93 -1.05 15.58
N ALA A 88 -2.66 -1.16 15.18
CA ALA A 88 -1.84 -2.37 15.17
C ALA A 88 -0.41 -2.02 15.64
N PRO A 89 -0.16 -1.97 16.96
CA PRO A 89 1.14 -1.59 17.54
C PRO A 89 2.26 -2.60 17.28
#